data_AF-A0A1H1T4E2-F1
#
_entry.id   AF-A0A1H1T4E2-F1
#
_cell.length_a   1.000
_cell.length_b   1.000
_cell.length_c   1.000
_cell.angle_alpha   90.00
_cell.angle_beta   90.00
_cell.angle_gamma   90.00
#
_symmetry.space_group_name_H-M   'P 1'
#
loop_
_entity.id
_entity.type
_entity.pdbx_description
1 polymer ?
#
loop_
_entity_poly.entity_id
_entity_poly.type
_entity_poly.pdbx_seq_one_letter_code
_entity_poly.pdbx_strand_id
1 'polypeptide(L)'
;MDDDYWGAVRTLRLGLADMLDTLSPGEWDAASLCGGWRVRDVAGHLALVPSITTWQMVAAAPRARFNPNRINTLLAVRAGSVATSEIVQQLRAHAGDRTTAKALDTRNSLFDAIVHSQDIAIPLGRSFPIPVDFTRQGLGRVWSMGWPFNASRRLAGRTLTATDADWSVGSGPEISGSALSLLLLLTGRTATARRELAGAGLDGLHA
;
A
#
# COMPACT_ATOMS: atom_id res chain seq x y z
N MET A 1 -13.61 1.41 17.30
CA MET A 1 -12.15 1.43 17.07
C MET A 1 -11.98 2.35 15.88
N ASP A 2 -12.05 3.68 16.07
CA ASP A 2 -12.46 4.51 14.93
C ASP A 2 -11.72 5.83 14.77
N ASP A 3 -11.59 6.68 15.79
CA ASP A 3 -11.07 8.03 15.50
C ASP A 3 -9.55 8.08 15.31
N ASP A 4 -8.76 7.34 16.08
CA ASP A 4 -7.30 7.31 15.90
C ASP A 4 -6.89 6.66 14.57
N TYR A 5 -7.56 5.57 14.18
CA TYR A 5 -7.30 4.88 12.92
C TYR A 5 -7.65 5.78 11.71
N TRP A 6 -8.83 6.39 11.71
CA TRP A 6 -9.24 7.27 10.61
C TRP A 6 -8.48 8.59 10.62
N GLY A 7 -8.05 9.08 11.79
CA GLY A 7 -7.10 10.18 11.92
C GLY A 7 -5.75 9.87 11.27
N ALA A 8 -5.23 8.65 11.46
CA ALA A 8 -4.02 8.17 10.81
C ALA A 8 -4.16 8.10 9.29
N VAL A 9 -5.23 7.46 8.80
CA VAL A 9 -5.52 7.37 7.35
C VAL A 9 -5.62 8.76 6.72
N ARG A 10 -6.34 9.69 7.35
CA ARG A 10 -6.46 11.07 6.88
C ARG A 10 -5.11 11.77 6.83
N THR A 11 -4.29 11.62 7.88
CA THR A 11 -2.95 12.22 7.96
C THR A 11 -2.06 11.74 6.82
N LEU A 12 -2.06 10.43 6.55
CA LEU A 12 -1.28 9.85 5.46
C LEU A 12 -1.74 10.34 4.08
N ARG A 13 -3.06 10.42 3.84
CA ARG A 13 -3.60 10.93 2.57
C ARG A 13 -3.23 12.40 2.34
N LEU A 14 -3.34 13.25 3.38
CA LEU A 14 -2.96 14.66 3.29
C LEU A 14 -1.46 14.85 3.10
N GLY A 15 -0.63 14.14 3.88
CA GLY A 15 0.82 14.20 3.74
C GLY A 15 1.27 13.71 2.35
N LEU A 16 0.61 12.69 1.80
CA LEU A 16 0.89 12.24 0.44
C LEU A 16 0.51 13.30 -0.58
N ALA A 17 -0.65 13.96 -0.42
CA ALA A 17 -1.03 15.07 -1.27
C ALA A 17 0.01 16.21 -1.26
N ASP A 18 0.54 16.55 -0.08
CA ASP A 18 1.60 17.55 0.07
C ASP A 18 2.89 17.14 -0.67
N MET A 19 3.30 15.87 -0.58
CA MET A 19 4.46 15.38 -1.32
C MET A 19 4.22 15.41 -2.83
N LEU A 20 3.04 14.99 -3.29
CA LEU A 20 2.65 14.95 -4.71
C LEU A 20 2.66 16.34 -5.36
N ASP A 21 2.30 17.39 -4.62
CA ASP A 21 2.39 18.79 -5.09
C ASP A 21 3.82 19.25 -5.41
N THR A 22 4.83 18.58 -4.86
CA THR A 22 6.25 18.90 -5.10
C THR A 22 6.88 18.09 -6.23
N LEU A 23 6.13 17.18 -6.86
CA LEU A 23 6.67 16.33 -7.91
C LEU A 23 6.73 17.07 -9.25
N SER A 24 7.85 16.92 -9.93
CA SER A 24 7.99 17.33 -11.32
C SER A 24 7.15 16.45 -12.26
N PRO A 25 6.83 16.92 -13.49
CA PRO A 25 6.11 16.11 -14.47
C PRO A 25 6.78 14.76 -14.77
N GLY A 26 8.13 14.71 -14.76
CA GLY A 26 8.88 13.47 -14.97
C GLY A 26 8.73 12.46 -13.83
N GLU A 27 8.71 12.93 -12.58
CA GLU A 27 8.47 12.07 -11.42
C GLU A 27 7.04 11.48 -11.42
N TRP A 28 6.05 12.25 -11.88
CA TRP A 28 4.68 11.75 -12.04
C TRP A 28 4.54 10.61 -13.06
N ASP A 29 5.43 10.55 -14.05
CA ASP A 29 5.48 9.49 -15.08
C ASP A 29 6.50 8.38 -14.77
N ALA A 30 7.29 8.51 -13.70
CA ALA A 30 8.25 7.50 -13.29
C ALA A 30 7.56 6.19 -12.88
N ALA A 31 8.28 5.07 -13.03
CA ALA A 31 7.82 3.77 -12.59
C ALA A 31 7.70 3.74 -11.05
N SER A 32 6.60 3.16 -10.55
CA SER A 32 6.39 2.91 -9.13
C SER A 32 6.85 1.50 -8.73
N LEU A 33 6.79 1.17 -7.43
CA LEU A 33 6.97 -0.23 -6.99
C LEU A 33 5.78 -1.13 -7.34
N CYS A 34 4.61 -0.55 -7.67
CA CYS A 34 3.51 -1.31 -8.26
C CYS A 34 3.87 -1.66 -9.72
N GLY A 35 4.14 -2.94 -9.98
CA GLY A 35 4.51 -3.42 -11.32
C GLY A 35 3.51 -2.97 -12.40
N GLY A 36 4.00 -2.27 -13.41
CA GLY A 36 3.20 -1.74 -14.53
C GLY A 36 2.45 -0.45 -14.22
N TRP A 37 2.63 0.15 -13.04
CA TRP A 37 2.02 1.43 -12.66
C TRP A 37 3.09 2.51 -12.56
N ARG A 38 2.76 3.70 -13.06
CA ARG A 38 3.53 4.93 -12.79
C ARG A 38 3.10 5.52 -11.45
N VAL A 39 3.86 6.48 -10.96
CA VAL A 39 3.52 7.26 -9.76
C VAL A 39 2.10 7.82 -9.83
N ARG A 40 1.68 8.39 -10.97
CA ARG A 40 0.31 8.89 -11.14
C ARG A 40 -0.78 7.83 -11.05
N ASP A 41 -0.48 6.60 -11.45
CA ASP A 41 -1.46 5.51 -11.42
C ASP A 41 -1.67 5.05 -9.96
N VAL A 42 -0.60 5.02 -9.14
CA VAL A 42 -0.68 4.78 -7.69
C VAL A 42 -1.41 5.92 -6.97
N ALA A 43 -1.08 7.17 -7.29
CA ALA A 43 -1.74 8.33 -6.70
C ALA A 43 -3.24 8.39 -7.07
N GLY A 44 -3.57 8.11 -8.34
CA GLY A 44 -4.94 7.99 -8.81
C GLY A 44 -5.71 6.88 -8.12
N HIS A 45 -5.07 5.71 -7.89
CA HIS A 45 -5.67 4.65 -7.09
C HIS A 45 -6.05 5.12 -5.69
N LEU A 46 -5.12 5.76 -4.96
CA LEU A 46 -5.37 6.25 -3.62
C LEU A 46 -6.45 7.35 -3.55
N ALA A 47 -6.53 8.20 -4.59
CA ALA A 47 -7.59 9.21 -4.72
C ALA A 47 -8.96 8.58 -5.01
N LEU A 48 -9.00 7.47 -5.76
CA LEU A 48 -10.23 6.79 -6.18
C LEU A 48 -10.81 5.88 -5.08
N VAL A 49 -9.98 5.13 -4.35
CA VAL A 49 -10.44 4.08 -3.40
C VAL A 49 -11.50 4.55 -2.38
N PRO A 50 -11.44 5.75 -1.78
CA PRO A 50 -12.46 6.18 -0.83
C PRO A 50 -13.84 6.42 -1.46
N SER A 51 -13.88 6.80 -2.74
CA SER A 51 -15.10 7.15 -3.47
C SER A 51 -15.53 6.10 -4.51
N ILE A 52 -14.76 5.02 -4.66
CA ILE A 52 -15.04 3.96 -5.61
C ILE A 52 -16.36 3.25 -5.29
N THR A 53 -17.14 2.99 -6.33
CA THR A 53 -18.40 2.26 -6.26
C THR A 53 -18.24 0.82 -6.72
N THR A 54 -19.06 -0.09 -6.18
CA THR A 54 -19.14 -1.48 -6.66
C THR A 54 -19.47 -1.55 -8.16
N TRP A 55 -20.27 -0.61 -8.66
CA TRP A 55 -20.62 -0.54 -10.09
C TRP A 55 -19.41 -0.25 -10.98
N GLN A 56 -18.49 0.63 -10.58
CA GLN A 56 -17.26 0.88 -11.32
C GLN A 56 -16.39 -0.39 -11.40
N MET A 57 -16.32 -1.17 -10.31
CA MET A 57 -15.60 -2.45 -10.30
C MET A 57 -16.26 -3.48 -11.24
N VAL A 58 -17.58 -3.61 -11.18
CA VAL A 58 -18.35 -4.53 -12.05
C VAL A 58 -18.23 -4.14 -13.52
N ALA A 59 -18.31 -2.85 -13.84
CA ALA A 59 -18.18 -2.34 -15.21
C ALA A 59 -16.77 -2.56 -15.80
N ALA A 60 -15.74 -2.64 -14.95
CA ALA A 60 -14.37 -2.95 -15.35
C ALA A 60 -14.13 -4.46 -15.55
N ALA A 61 -14.94 -5.33 -14.94
CA ALA A 61 -14.72 -6.77 -14.90
C ALA A 61 -14.61 -7.44 -16.30
N PRO A 62 -15.47 -7.13 -17.29
CA PRO A 62 -15.34 -7.72 -18.63
C PRO A 62 -14.01 -7.39 -19.31
N ARG A 63 -13.58 -6.12 -19.26
CA ARG A 63 -12.29 -5.68 -19.82
C ARG A 63 -11.10 -6.30 -19.08
N ALA A 64 -11.25 -6.52 -17.79
CA ALA A 64 -10.27 -7.19 -16.94
C ALA A 64 -10.27 -8.73 -17.07
N ARG A 65 -11.15 -9.32 -17.89
CA ARG A 65 -11.38 -10.78 -17.96
C ARG A 65 -11.68 -11.38 -16.58
N PHE A 66 -12.45 -10.66 -15.77
CA PHE A 66 -12.83 -11.03 -14.40
C PHE A 66 -11.66 -11.27 -13.44
N ASN A 67 -10.45 -10.81 -13.77
CA ASN A 67 -9.28 -10.90 -12.90
C ASN A 67 -9.22 -9.65 -11.98
N PRO A 68 -9.26 -9.81 -10.64
CA PRO A 68 -9.28 -8.67 -9.72
C PRO A 68 -8.05 -7.76 -9.81
N ASN A 69 -6.86 -8.31 -10.05
CA ASN A 69 -5.64 -7.50 -10.22
C ASN A 69 -5.71 -6.64 -11.48
N ARG A 70 -6.29 -7.18 -12.56
CA ARG A 70 -6.53 -6.43 -13.80
C ARG A 70 -7.62 -5.37 -13.62
N ILE A 71 -8.67 -5.65 -12.83
CA ILE A 71 -9.68 -4.64 -12.46
C ILE A 71 -9.00 -3.48 -11.74
N ASN A 72 -8.19 -3.78 -10.73
CA ASN A 72 -7.47 -2.77 -9.96
C ASN A 72 -6.56 -1.92 -10.86
N THR A 73 -5.79 -2.57 -11.74
CA THR A 73 -4.90 -1.88 -12.69
C THR A 73 -5.66 -0.98 -13.66
N LEU A 74 -6.77 -1.45 -14.25
CA LEU A 74 -7.56 -0.65 -15.18
C LEU A 74 -8.14 0.60 -14.50
N LEU A 75 -8.61 0.46 -13.26
CA LEU A 75 -9.18 1.57 -12.50
C LEU A 75 -8.10 2.56 -12.04
N ALA A 76 -6.95 2.06 -11.57
CA ALA A 76 -5.82 2.88 -11.18
C ALA A 76 -5.25 3.69 -12.35
N VAL A 77 -5.02 3.06 -13.51
CA VAL A 77 -4.54 3.74 -14.71
C VAL A 77 -5.55 4.77 -15.22
N ARG A 78 -6.85 4.45 -15.15
CA ARG A 78 -7.90 5.42 -15.51
C ARG A 78 -7.90 6.62 -14.55
N ALA A 79 -7.80 6.38 -13.25
CA ALA A 79 -7.72 7.44 -12.25
C ALA A 79 -6.43 8.27 -12.39
N GLY A 80 -5.32 7.63 -12.78
CA GLY A 80 -4.04 8.29 -13.05
C GLY A 80 -3.98 9.06 -14.37
N SER A 81 -4.98 8.94 -15.25
CA SER A 81 -4.99 9.61 -16.56
C SER A 81 -5.53 11.05 -16.54
N VAL A 82 -6.12 11.49 -15.42
CA VAL A 82 -6.59 12.87 -15.26
C VAL A 82 -5.42 13.82 -14.96
N ALA A 83 -5.68 15.13 -14.89
CA ALA A 83 -4.65 16.10 -14.53
C ALA A 83 -4.08 15.80 -13.13
N THR A 84 -2.77 15.91 -12.95
CA THR A 84 -2.11 15.61 -11.66
C THR A 84 -2.64 16.49 -10.52
N SER A 85 -2.97 17.75 -10.81
CA SER A 85 -3.63 18.66 -9.88
C SER A 85 -5.02 18.16 -9.43
N GLU A 86 -5.75 17.49 -10.32
CA GLU A 86 -7.05 16.90 -10.01
C GLU A 86 -6.89 15.67 -9.11
N ILE A 87 -5.87 14.84 -9.34
CA ILE A 87 -5.54 13.70 -8.45
C ILE A 87 -5.25 14.21 -7.03
N VAL A 88 -4.41 15.24 -6.90
CA VAL A 88 -4.10 15.85 -5.60
C VAL A 88 -5.35 16.42 -4.94
N GLN A 89 -6.17 17.15 -5.69
CA GLN A 89 -7.41 17.72 -5.17
C GLN A 89 -8.37 16.64 -4.66
N GLN A 90 -8.56 15.55 -5.41
CA GLN A 90 -9.39 14.43 -5.01
C GLN A 90 -8.85 13.75 -3.74
N LEU A 91 -7.54 13.52 -3.66
CA LEU A 91 -6.91 12.94 -2.48
C LEU A 91 -7.13 13.79 -1.23
N ARG A 92 -7.05 15.12 -1.35
CA ARG A 92 -7.34 16.06 -0.26
C ARG A 92 -8.82 16.07 0.12
N ALA A 93 -9.71 16.13 -0.88
CA ALA A 93 -11.16 16.17 -0.67
C ALA A 93 -11.66 14.91 0.04
N HIS A 94 -11.14 13.74 -0.35
CA HIS A 94 -11.52 12.44 0.19
C HIS A 94 -10.64 11.97 1.35
N ALA A 95 -9.75 12.83 1.87
CA ALA A 95 -8.82 12.44 2.93
C ALA A 95 -9.53 11.92 4.18
N GLY A 96 -10.66 12.53 4.54
CA GLY A 96 -11.48 12.14 5.71
C GLY A 96 -12.48 11.03 5.47
N ASP A 97 -12.63 10.56 4.22
CA ASP A 97 -13.67 9.59 3.88
C ASP A 97 -13.36 8.21 4.48
N ARG A 98 -14.36 7.69 5.22
CA ARG A 98 -14.31 6.43 5.96
C ARG A 98 -14.94 5.26 5.19
N THR A 99 -15.42 5.50 3.98
CA THR A 99 -16.16 4.55 3.15
C THR A 99 -15.34 4.09 1.95
N THR A 100 -15.79 3.01 1.33
CA THR A 100 -15.30 2.51 0.04
C THR A 100 -16.39 1.61 -0.57
N ALA A 101 -16.14 0.99 -1.72
CA ALA A 101 -17.06 0.03 -2.33
C ALA A 101 -17.40 -1.11 -1.35
N LYS A 102 -18.65 -1.57 -1.35
CA LYS A 102 -19.12 -2.66 -0.46
C LYS A 102 -18.34 -3.97 -0.61
N ALA A 103 -17.70 -4.17 -1.76
CA ALA A 103 -16.86 -5.33 -2.03
C ALA A 103 -15.45 -5.24 -1.40
N LEU A 104 -15.08 -4.10 -0.83
CA LEU A 104 -13.80 -3.84 -0.20
C LEU A 104 -13.96 -3.70 1.32
N ASP A 105 -12.88 -3.97 2.06
CA ASP A 105 -12.85 -3.89 3.52
C ASP A 105 -12.11 -2.61 3.94
N THR A 106 -12.82 -1.69 4.61
CA THR A 106 -12.26 -0.40 5.07
C THR A 106 -11.13 -0.57 6.09
N ARG A 107 -11.03 -1.74 6.74
CA ARG A 107 -9.89 -2.08 7.61
C ARG A 107 -8.56 -2.20 6.85
N ASN A 108 -8.60 -2.17 5.53
CA ASN A 108 -7.39 -2.16 4.69
C ASN A 108 -6.83 -0.75 4.46
N SER A 109 -7.64 0.31 4.66
CA SER A 109 -7.27 1.67 4.25
C SER A 109 -5.96 2.18 4.85
N LEU A 110 -5.60 1.76 6.07
CA LEU A 110 -4.36 2.19 6.69
C LEU A 110 -3.13 1.58 6.03
N PHE A 111 -3.05 0.25 5.93
CA PHE A 111 -1.88 -0.36 5.29
C PHE A 111 -1.81 -0.01 3.81
N ASP A 112 -2.96 0.16 3.15
CA ASP A 112 -3.07 0.56 1.75
C ASP A 112 -2.41 1.93 1.52
N ALA A 113 -2.78 2.94 2.32
CA ALA A 113 -2.15 4.26 2.28
C ALA A 113 -0.65 4.22 2.63
N ILE A 114 -0.26 3.44 3.64
CA ILE A 114 1.15 3.28 4.02
C ILE A 114 1.95 2.70 2.85
N VAL A 115 1.55 1.54 2.33
CA VAL A 115 2.32 0.83 1.29
C VAL A 115 2.36 1.62 0.00
N HIS A 116 1.23 2.18 -0.44
CA HIS A 116 1.20 2.95 -1.68
C HIS A 116 1.91 4.31 -1.58
N SER A 117 2.03 4.91 -0.39
CA SER A 117 2.92 6.06 -0.20
C SER A 117 4.39 5.68 -0.45
N GLN A 118 4.82 4.49 -0.01
CA GLN A 118 6.17 3.98 -0.24
C GLN A 118 6.39 3.51 -1.68
N ASP A 119 5.34 2.98 -2.33
CA ASP A 119 5.40 2.63 -3.76
C ASP A 119 5.71 3.84 -4.65
N ILE A 120 5.45 5.05 -4.15
CA ILE A 120 5.80 6.33 -4.78
C ILE A 120 7.15 6.84 -4.27
N ALA A 121 7.31 6.97 -2.95
CA ALA A 121 8.45 7.68 -2.37
C ALA A 121 9.79 6.98 -2.64
N ILE A 122 9.86 5.65 -2.47
CA ILE A 122 11.09 4.87 -2.61
C ILE A 122 11.71 4.96 -4.03
N PRO A 123 10.97 4.70 -5.13
CA PRO A 123 11.56 4.76 -6.47
C PRO A 123 11.95 6.18 -6.90
N LEU A 124 11.38 7.21 -6.26
CA LEU A 124 11.77 8.60 -6.47
C LEU A 124 12.94 9.05 -5.57
N GLY A 125 13.43 8.18 -4.69
CA GLY A 125 14.48 8.53 -3.72
C GLY A 125 14.02 9.55 -2.67
N ARG A 126 12.71 9.64 -2.42
CA ARG A 126 12.09 10.56 -1.45
C ARG A 126 11.80 9.85 -0.14
N SER A 127 11.82 10.61 0.94
CA SER A 127 11.40 10.13 2.26
C SER A 127 9.91 10.40 2.47
N PHE A 128 9.18 9.40 2.95
CA PHE A 128 7.81 9.55 3.44
C PHE A 128 7.70 8.80 4.77
N PRO A 129 7.98 9.46 5.91
CA PRO A 129 8.04 8.80 7.21
C PRO A 129 6.65 8.34 7.66
N ILE A 130 6.58 7.13 8.18
CA ILE A 130 5.35 6.53 8.71
C ILE A 130 5.55 6.29 10.20
N PRO A 131 4.67 6.79 11.08
CA PRO A 131 4.70 6.45 12.49
C PRO A 131 4.66 4.94 12.70
N VAL A 132 5.56 4.43 13.55
CA VAL A 132 5.73 2.99 13.78
C VAL A 132 4.43 2.32 14.23
N ASP A 133 3.65 2.98 15.07
CA ASP A 133 2.37 2.45 15.55
C ASP A 133 1.36 2.19 14.43
N PHE A 134 1.34 3.03 13.40
CA PHE A 134 0.46 2.85 12.24
C PHE A 134 0.90 1.66 11.40
N THR A 135 2.22 1.54 11.22
CA THR A 135 2.82 0.40 10.51
C THR A 135 2.58 -0.91 11.25
N ARG A 136 2.68 -0.93 12.59
CA ARG A 136 2.38 -2.10 13.43
C ARG A 136 0.93 -2.57 13.29
N GLN A 137 -0.03 -1.64 13.23
CA GLN A 137 -1.43 -1.96 12.93
C GLN A 137 -1.58 -2.56 11.53
N GLY A 138 -0.90 -1.98 10.54
CA GLY A 138 -0.84 -2.51 9.17
C GLY A 138 -0.30 -3.94 9.10
N LEU A 139 0.79 -4.23 9.83
CA LEU A 139 1.38 -5.57 9.93
C LEU A 139 0.36 -6.60 10.43
N GLY A 140 -0.31 -6.32 11.55
CA GLY A 140 -1.34 -7.20 12.11
C GLY A 140 -2.49 -7.47 11.13
N ARG A 141 -2.92 -6.43 10.39
CA ARG A 141 -3.95 -6.58 9.37
C ARG A 141 -3.50 -7.45 8.20
N VAL A 142 -2.34 -7.17 7.61
CA VAL A 142 -1.84 -7.90 6.43
C VAL A 142 -1.48 -9.35 6.79
N TRP A 143 -0.96 -9.61 7.99
CA TRP A 143 -0.65 -10.96 8.46
C TRP A 143 -1.89 -11.83 8.63
N SER A 144 -2.95 -11.27 9.22
CA SER A 144 -4.20 -11.99 9.52
C SER A 144 -5.12 -12.18 8.30
N MET A 145 -4.93 -11.41 7.23
CA MET A 145 -5.76 -11.52 6.04
C MET A 145 -5.26 -12.59 5.05
N GLY A 146 -6.18 -13.11 4.25
CA GLY A 146 -5.88 -14.02 3.15
C GLY A 146 -5.49 -13.28 1.87
N TRP A 147 -6.27 -13.49 0.81
CA TRP A 147 -6.12 -12.76 -0.45
C TRP A 147 -6.19 -11.23 -0.22
N PRO A 148 -5.36 -10.41 -0.89
CA PRO A 148 -4.46 -10.78 -2.00
C PRO A 148 -3.09 -11.32 -1.59
N PHE A 149 -2.63 -11.03 -0.37
CA PHE A 149 -1.22 -11.27 -0.02
C PHE A 149 -0.93 -12.69 0.47
N ASN A 150 -1.90 -13.32 1.15
CA ASN A 150 -1.77 -14.61 1.80
C ASN A 150 -0.46 -14.70 2.62
N ALA A 151 -0.14 -13.62 3.35
CA ALA A 151 1.21 -13.38 3.85
C ALA A 151 1.67 -14.45 4.84
N SER A 152 0.81 -14.82 5.79
CA SER A 152 1.08 -15.90 6.76
C SER A 152 1.31 -17.26 6.10
N ARG A 153 0.62 -17.54 4.98
CA ARG A 153 0.86 -18.77 4.20
C ARG A 153 2.17 -18.69 3.42
N ARG A 154 2.44 -17.57 2.75
CA ARG A 154 3.64 -17.36 1.93
C ARG A 154 4.93 -17.38 2.75
N LEU A 155 4.84 -16.95 4.00
CA LEU A 155 5.97 -16.86 4.94
C LEU A 155 5.88 -17.90 6.06
N ALA A 156 5.13 -18.98 5.86
CA ALA A 156 5.09 -20.09 6.80
C ALA A 156 6.49 -20.68 7.03
N GLY A 157 6.75 -21.13 8.27
CA GLY A 157 8.05 -21.66 8.68
C GLY A 157 9.13 -20.59 8.91
N ARG A 158 8.74 -19.32 9.05
CA ARG A 158 9.62 -18.20 9.40
C ARG A 158 9.05 -17.43 10.59
N THR A 159 9.94 -16.86 11.38
CA THR A 159 9.59 -15.87 12.41
C THR A 159 9.86 -14.48 11.85
N LEU A 160 8.90 -13.57 11.91
CA LEU A 160 9.09 -12.18 11.53
C LEU A 160 9.11 -11.32 12.80
N THR A 161 10.11 -10.46 12.96
CA THR A 161 10.27 -9.64 14.17
C THR A 161 10.61 -8.20 13.82
N ALA A 162 9.72 -7.28 14.21
CA ALA A 162 9.97 -5.86 14.07
C ALA A 162 11.00 -5.41 15.12
N THR A 163 11.98 -4.62 14.68
CA THR A 163 13.08 -4.14 15.54
C THR A 163 12.76 -2.82 16.24
N ASP A 164 11.78 -2.08 15.72
CA ASP A 164 11.32 -0.78 16.18
C ASP A 164 9.92 -0.84 16.83
N ALA A 165 9.29 -2.02 16.86
CA ALA A 165 7.97 -2.23 17.41
C ALA A 165 7.89 -3.56 18.17
N ASP A 166 7.06 -3.61 19.23
CA ASP A 166 6.70 -4.87 19.90
C ASP A 166 5.74 -5.67 19.02
N TRP A 167 6.30 -6.36 18.02
CA TRP A 167 5.57 -7.19 17.07
C TRP A 167 6.45 -8.35 16.58
N SER A 168 5.98 -9.57 16.84
CA SER A 168 6.60 -10.79 16.32
C SER A 168 5.54 -11.84 16.02
N VAL A 169 5.68 -12.56 14.91
CA VAL A 169 4.74 -13.60 14.46
C VAL A 169 5.45 -14.76 13.77
N GLY A 170 4.76 -15.90 13.71
CA GLY A 170 5.26 -17.09 13.02
C GLY A 170 6.19 -17.94 13.89
N SER A 171 6.86 -18.89 13.24
CA SER A 171 7.77 -19.83 13.89
C SER A 171 8.81 -20.33 12.88
N GLY A 172 10.08 -20.35 13.27
CA GLY A 172 11.19 -20.80 12.44
C GLY A 172 12.37 -19.81 12.44
N PRO A 173 13.27 -19.88 11.45
CA PRO A 173 14.36 -18.92 11.30
C PRO A 173 13.84 -17.47 11.17
N GLU A 174 14.56 -16.54 11.80
CA GLU A 174 14.12 -15.14 11.93
C GLU A 174 14.35 -14.34 10.64
N ILE A 175 13.37 -13.50 10.30
CA ILE A 175 13.50 -12.31 9.46
C ILE A 175 13.23 -11.09 10.36
N SER A 176 14.24 -10.25 10.55
CA SER A 176 14.13 -9.03 11.37
C SER A 176 14.39 -7.76 10.56
N GLY A 177 13.77 -6.66 10.96
CA GLY A 177 13.96 -5.34 10.36
C GLY A 177 12.94 -4.32 10.89
N SER A 178 12.84 -3.14 10.28
CA SER A 178 11.82 -2.17 10.68
C SER A 178 10.41 -2.72 10.42
N ALA A 179 9.41 -2.25 11.16
CA ALA A 179 8.02 -2.58 10.93
C ALA A 179 7.61 -2.26 9.48
N LEU A 180 8.17 -1.20 8.88
CA LEU A 180 7.89 -0.80 7.51
C LEU A 180 8.48 -1.77 6.49
N SER A 181 9.74 -2.18 6.68
CA SER A 181 10.40 -3.18 5.84
C SER A 181 9.63 -4.51 5.86
N LEU A 182 9.17 -4.94 7.04
CA LEU A 182 8.34 -6.13 7.17
C LEU A 182 6.98 -5.95 6.48
N LEU A 183 6.33 -4.78 6.58
CA LEU A 183 5.06 -4.54 5.92
C LEU A 183 5.19 -4.57 4.38
N LEU A 184 6.29 -4.02 3.86
CA LEU A 184 6.64 -4.12 2.44
C LEU A 184 6.85 -5.59 2.03
N LEU A 185 7.52 -6.39 2.85
CA LEU A 185 7.66 -7.84 2.62
C LEU A 185 6.29 -8.55 2.60
N LEU A 186 5.43 -8.29 3.59
CA LEU A 186 4.11 -8.90 3.68
C LEU A 186 3.23 -8.57 2.47
N THR A 187 3.38 -7.37 1.90
CA THR A 187 2.62 -6.88 0.75
C THR A 187 3.28 -7.13 -0.60
N GLY A 188 4.34 -7.94 -0.64
CA GLY A 188 4.95 -8.45 -1.88
C GLY A 188 6.01 -7.54 -2.49
N ARG A 189 6.46 -6.49 -1.80
CA ARG A 189 7.60 -5.65 -2.21
C ARG A 189 8.91 -6.29 -1.77
N THR A 190 9.04 -7.61 -2.00
CA THR A 190 10.11 -8.46 -1.44
C THR A 190 11.50 -7.94 -1.79
N ALA A 191 11.75 -7.56 -3.04
CA ALA A 191 13.06 -7.06 -3.49
C ALA A 191 13.46 -5.75 -2.80
N THR A 192 12.50 -4.85 -2.59
CA THR A 192 12.71 -3.59 -1.87
C THR A 192 12.95 -3.86 -0.38
N ALA A 193 12.07 -4.65 0.24
CA ALA A 193 12.15 -4.98 1.65
C ALA A 193 13.47 -5.69 2.01
N ARG A 194 13.92 -6.64 1.19
CA ARG A 194 15.11 -7.46 1.44
C ARG A 194 16.38 -6.65 1.73
N ARG A 195 16.48 -5.42 1.23
CA ARG A 195 17.65 -4.54 1.46
C ARG A 195 17.77 -4.11 2.92
N GLU A 196 16.65 -4.06 3.63
CA GLU A 196 16.51 -3.54 4.99
C GLU A 196 16.12 -4.63 6.00
N LEU A 197 16.30 -5.91 5.62
CA LEU A 197 15.98 -7.07 6.45
C LEU A 197 17.24 -7.88 6.75
N ALA A 198 17.25 -8.53 7.90
CA ALA A 198 18.31 -9.41 8.38
C ALA A 198 17.74 -10.75 8.87
N GLY A 199 18.62 -11.69 9.18
CA GLY A 199 18.29 -12.97 9.80
C GLY A 199 18.24 -14.16 8.81
N ALA A 200 18.39 -15.36 9.37
CA ALA A 200 18.52 -16.61 8.62
C ALA A 200 17.25 -17.00 7.83
N GLY A 201 16.08 -16.46 8.20
CA GLY A 201 14.82 -16.68 7.48
C GLY A 201 14.78 -16.05 6.09
N LEU A 202 15.74 -15.19 5.75
CA LEU A 202 15.92 -14.65 4.40
C LEU A 202 16.43 -15.69 3.39
N ASP A 203 17.03 -16.78 3.87
CA ASP A 203 17.47 -17.86 3.00
C ASP A 203 16.27 -18.49 2.28
N GLY A 204 16.39 -18.64 0.96
CA GLY A 204 15.31 -19.12 0.10
C GLY A 204 14.12 -18.16 -0.07
N LEU A 205 14.23 -16.91 0.39
CA LEU A 205 13.23 -15.88 0.10
C LEU A 205 13.46 -15.33 -1.32
N HIS A 206 12.61 -15.73 -2.26
CA HIS A 206 12.62 -15.24 -3.64
C HIS A 206 11.66 -14.06 -3.82
N ALA A 207 12.03 -13.12 -4.69
CA ALA A 207 11.19 -11.99 -5.09
C ALA A 207 10.09 -12.44 -6.05
#